data_AF-A0A542ZBA1-F1
#
_entry.id   AF-A0A542ZBA1-F1
#
_cell.length_a   1.000
_cell.length_b   1.000
_cell.length_c   1.000
_cell.angle_alpha   90.00
_cell.angle_beta   90.00
_cell.angle_gamma   90.00
#
_symmetry.space_group_name_H-M   'P 1'
#
loop_
_entity.id
_entity.type
_entity.pdbx_description
1 polymer ?
#
loop_
_entity_poly.entity_id
_entity_poly.type
_entity_poly.pdbx_seq_one_letter_code
_entity_poly.pdbx_strand_id
1 'polypeptide(L)'
;MEFCATVGPVPTLNTVVAASDRERSVDGRHELLTVDGETVEIRRSRRRTKTVAAHRENGRIIVLMPARLSADEQQRWVRNMVERVRRRERSRRSGHSDDDLMERGRKLLERHVWPHTTKQLAPTSIRWVSNQKRRWGSCTVETGAIRLSDRLQSFPDFVIDYVLVHELAHLYVADHTHEFWALVEHYPWTERARGFLEGWSTARNAPAGGGEQNRAVDDEGE
;
A
#
# COMPACT_ATOMS: atom_id res chain seq x y z
N MET A 1 29.48 -32.95 9.93
CA MET A 1 29.78 -32.26 8.66
C MET A 1 29.13 -30.89 8.73
N GLU A 2 29.82 -29.96 9.38
CA GLU A 2 29.43 -28.55 9.52
C GLU A 2 29.54 -27.84 8.17
N PHE A 3 28.45 -27.24 7.69
CA PHE A 3 28.49 -26.30 6.58
C PHE A 3 28.65 -24.89 7.12
N CYS A 4 29.90 -24.41 7.07
CA CYS A 4 30.30 -23.04 7.33
C CYS A 4 29.91 -22.15 6.13
N ALA A 5 28.90 -21.30 6.30
CA ALA A 5 28.55 -20.28 5.30
C ALA A 5 29.38 -19.02 5.57
N THR A 6 30.44 -18.85 4.79
CA THR A 6 31.21 -17.60 4.72
C THR A 6 30.40 -16.54 3.99
N VAL A 7 30.08 -15.45 4.68
CA VAL A 7 29.50 -14.25 4.07
C VAL A 7 30.63 -13.49 3.39
N GLY A 8 30.68 -13.54 2.06
CA GLY A 8 31.60 -12.75 1.26
C GLY A 8 31.41 -11.24 1.47
N PRO A 9 32.42 -10.41 1.19
CA PRO A 9 32.35 -8.98 1.43
C PRO A 9 31.20 -8.35 0.64
N VAL A 10 30.43 -7.51 1.33
CA VAL A 10 29.40 -6.64 0.75
C VAL A 10 30.05 -5.76 -0.32
N PRO A 11 29.51 -5.66 -1.54
CA PRO A 11 30.08 -4.78 -2.56
C PRO A 11 30.07 -3.34 -2.06
N THR A 12 31.24 -2.72 -2.01
CA THR A 12 31.41 -1.28 -1.78
C THR A 12 30.86 -0.53 -2.99
N LEU A 13 29.57 -0.18 -2.96
CA LEU A 13 29.00 0.81 -3.87
C LEU A 13 29.44 2.20 -3.44
N ASN A 14 30.69 2.51 -3.78
CA ASN A 14 31.26 3.83 -3.72
C ASN A 14 30.93 4.57 -5.03
N THR A 15 29.64 4.82 -5.28
CA THR A 15 29.22 5.71 -6.37
C THR A 15 28.12 6.62 -5.87
N VAL A 16 28.52 7.69 -5.20
CA VAL A 16 27.77 8.94 -5.29
C VAL A 16 27.88 9.34 -6.76
N VAL A 17 26.84 9.09 -7.55
CA VAL A 17 26.73 9.76 -8.85
C VAL A 17 26.77 11.25 -8.55
N ALA A 18 27.67 11.95 -9.23
CA ALA A 18 27.95 13.36 -9.06
C ALA A 18 26.66 14.20 -9.01
N ALA A 19 26.74 15.27 -8.21
CA ALA A 19 25.73 16.31 -8.01
C ALA A 19 25.31 17.01 -9.32
N SER A 20 24.61 16.30 -10.21
CA SER A 20 24.28 16.81 -11.55
C SER A 20 22.94 17.53 -11.61
N ASP A 21 21.98 17.27 -10.71
CA ASP A 21 20.70 17.99 -10.69
C ASP A 21 20.32 18.39 -9.26
N ARG A 22 20.90 19.48 -8.75
CA ARG A 22 20.47 20.12 -7.52
C ARG A 22 19.65 21.36 -7.84
N GLU A 23 18.33 21.24 -7.83
CA GLU A 23 17.43 22.40 -7.91
C GLU A 23 17.08 22.87 -6.49
N ARG A 24 17.34 24.14 -6.20
CA ARG A 24 17.09 24.76 -4.89
C ARG A 24 16.04 25.86 -5.05
N SER A 25 15.00 25.85 -4.22
CA SER A 25 14.03 26.95 -4.15
C SER A 25 14.73 28.25 -3.77
N VAL A 26 14.24 29.37 -4.31
CA VAL A 26 14.70 30.75 -4.03
C VAL A 26 14.71 31.07 -2.53
N ASP A 27 13.84 30.44 -1.74
CA ASP A 27 13.76 30.62 -0.28
C ASP A 27 14.57 29.60 0.54
N GLY A 28 15.27 28.66 -0.12
CA GLY A 28 16.07 27.61 0.48
C GLY A 28 15.29 26.57 1.31
N ARG A 29 13.95 26.60 1.30
CA ARG A 29 13.11 25.68 2.08
C ARG A 29 12.96 24.31 1.42
N HIS A 30 13.11 24.25 0.10
CA HIS A 30 12.96 23.05 -0.72
C HIS A 30 14.24 22.81 -1.56
N GLU A 31 14.71 21.57 -1.59
CA GLU A 31 15.86 21.13 -2.38
C GLU A 31 15.57 19.76 -3.00
N LEU A 32 15.74 19.63 -4.32
CA LEU A 32 15.58 18.38 -5.06
C LEU A 32 16.94 17.72 -5.29
N LEU A 33 17.02 16.42 -5.07
CA LEU A 33 18.22 15.60 -5.22
C LEU A 33 17.86 14.24 -5.82
N THR A 34 18.84 13.59 -6.44
CA THR A 34 18.77 12.17 -6.80
C THR A 34 19.64 11.36 -5.85
N VAL A 35 19.08 10.33 -5.21
CA VAL A 35 19.79 9.46 -4.26
C VAL A 35 19.43 8.01 -4.56
N ASP A 36 20.43 7.18 -4.87
CA ASP A 36 20.26 5.76 -5.24
C ASP A 36 19.23 5.52 -6.36
N GLY A 37 19.13 6.46 -7.31
CA GLY A 37 18.16 6.44 -8.41
C GLY A 37 16.75 6.94 -8.06
N GLU A 38 16.52 7.39 -6.82
CA GLU A 38 15.25 7.97 -6.39
C GLU A 38 15.28 9.49 -6.46
N THR A 39 14.20 10.10 -6.92
CA THR A 39 13.99 11.54 -6.78
C THR A 39 13.58 11.88 -5.36
N VAL A 40 14.37 12.72 -4.68
CA VAL A 40 14.19 13.11 -3.28
C VAL A 40 13.95 14.61 -3.18
N GLU A 41 12.85 15.00 -2.56
CA GLU A 41 12.58 16.40 -2.19
C GLU A 41 12.83 16.60 -0.69
N ILE A 42 13.78 17.48 -0.36
CA ILE A 42 14.06 17.89 1.00
C ILE A 42 13.19 19.09 1.35
N ARG A 43 12.36 18.94 2.39
CA ARG A 43 11.55 20.02 2.96
C ARG A 43 12.09 20.40 4.33
N ARG A 44 12.64 21.61 4.45
CA ARG A 44 13.26 22.11 5.70
C ARG A 44 12.25 22.84 6.57
N SER A 45 12.31 22.59 7.88
CA SER A 45 11.49 23.29 8.86
C SER A 45 12.33 23.92 9.97
N ARG A 46 12.10 25.21 10.23
CA ARG A 46 12.68 25.94 11.36
C ARG A 46 12.04 25.57 12.71
N ARG A 47 10.81 25.03 12.70
CA ARG A 47 10.07 24.60 13.91
C ARG A 47 10.48 23.21 14.39
N ARG A 48 11.13 22.41 13.54
CA ARG A 48 11.54 21.04 13.82
C ARG A 48 13.00 21.02 14.26
N THR A 49 13.29 20.49 15.45
CA THR A 49 14.62 20.61 16.06
C THR A 49 15.42 19.31 16.10
N LYS A 50 14.78 18.14 16.13
CA LYS A 50 15.46 16.84 16.25
C LYS A 50 14.96 15.75 15.29
N THR A 51 13.75 15.87 14.78
CA THR A 51 13.09 14.78 14.05
C THR A 51 13.32 14.87 12.55
N VAL A 52 13.72 13.77 11.92
CA VAL A 52 13.68 13.60 10.46
C VAL A 52 12.60 12.59 10.12
N ALA A 53 11.80 12.87 9.08
CA ALA A 53 10.76 11.96 8.62
C ALA A 53 10.83 11.84 7.10
N ALA A 54 10.42 10.68 6.57
CA ALA A 54 10.33 10.50 5.13
C ALA A 54 9.14 9.63 4.71
N HIS A 55 8.57 9.96 3.57
CA HIS A 55 7.45 9.27 2.94
C HIS A 55 7.50 9.48 1.42
N ARG A 56 6.74 8.66 0.66
CA ARG A 56 6.59 8.84 -0.78
C ARG A 56 5.36 9.70 -1.08
N GLU A 57 5.51 10.66 -1.98
CA GLU A 57 4.46 11.55 -2.46
C GLU A 57 4.68 11.78 -3.96
N ASN A 58 3.67 11.54 -4.79
CA ASN A 58 3.72 11.78 -6.25
C ASN A 58 4.96 11.21 -6.96
N GLY A 59 5.36 9.99 -6.61
CA GLY A 59 6.52 9.30 -7.20
C GLY A 59 7.88 9.72 -6.63
N ARG A 60 7.94 10.72 -5.75
CA ARG A 60 9.18 11.22 -5.13
C ARG A 60 9.23 10.90 -3.63
N ILE A 61 10.43 10.79 -3.07
CA ILE A 61 10.62 10.64 -1.62
C ILE A 61 10.74 12.02 -1.00
N ILE A 62 9.81 12.37 -0.11
CA ILE A 62 9.85 13.62 0.65
C ILE A 62 10.61 13.37 1.95
N VAL A 63 11.66 14.15 2.22
CA VAL A 63 12.42 14.12 3.48
C VAL A 63 12.22 15.44 4.23
N LEU A 64 11.52 15.37 5.36
CA LEU A 64 11.26 16.49 6.25
C LEU A 64 12.37 16.57 7.32
N MET A 65 13.11 17.68 7.39
CA MET A 65 14.26 17.81 8.30
C MET A 65 14.38 19.21 8.96
N PRO A 66 15.09 19.33 10.10
CA PRO A 66 15.47 20.61 10.68
C PRO A 66 16.21 21.52 9.71
N ALA A 67 15.97 22.83 9.79
CA ALA A 67 16.63 23.81 8.92
C ALA A 67 18.14 23.98 9.20
N ARG A 68 18.59 23.68 10.42
CA ARG A 68 19.96 23.90 10.89
C ARG A 68 20.76 22.59 10.99
N LEU A 69 20.76 21.81 9.91
CA LEU A 69 21.65 20.65 9.79
C LEU A 69 22.89 21.02 8.98
N SER A 70 24.05 20.51 9.37
CA SER A 70 25.24 20.57 8.51
C SER A 70 25.00 19.74 7.23
N ALA A 71 25.77 20.03 6.18
CA ALA A 71 25.66 19.31 4.92
C ALA A 71 25.90 17.79 5.09
N ASP A 72 26.83 17.40 5.96
CA ASP A 72 27.14 16.00 6.23
C ASP A 72 26.03 15.30 7.00
N GLU A 73 25.46 15.94 8.02
CA GLU A 73 24.32 15.41 8.76
C GLU A 73 23.11 15.24 7.85
N GLN A 74 22.84 16.22 7.00
CA GLN A 74 21.79 16.12 6.00
C GLN A 74 22.02 14.91 5.08
N GLN A 75 23.21 14.76 4.50
CA GLN A 75 23.49 13.63 3.61
C GLN A 75 23.29 12.29 4.32
N ARG A 76 23.76 12.16 5.56
CA ARG A 76 23.53 10.95 6.37
C ARG A 76 22.06 10.67 6.59
N TRP A 77 21.29 11.68 7.00
CA TRP A 77 19.85 11.54 7.24
C TRP A 77 19.07 11.19 5.97
N VAL A 78 19.38 11.86 4.85
CA VAL A 78 18.72 11.60 3.56
C VAL A 78 18.96 10.17 3.13
N ARG A 79 20.21 9.69 3.10
CA ARG A 79 20.53 8.30 2.73
C ARG A 79 19.79 7.29 3.60
N ASN A 80 19.86 7.46 4.92
CA ASN A 80 19.19 6.57 5.87
C ASN A 80 17.66 6.55 5.69
N MET A 81 17.05 7.70 5.41
CA MET A 81 15.62 7.80 5.21
C MET A 81 15.17 7.24 3.87
N VAL A 82 15.92 7.47 2.79
CA VAL A 82 15.68 6.86 1.48
C VAL A 82 15.72 5.35 1.60
N GLU A 83 16.77 4.79 2.19
CA GLU A 83 16.86 3.34 2.37
C GLU A 83 15.76 2.79 3.29
N ARG A 84 15.36 3.52 4.34
CA ARG A 84 14.22 3.13 5.18
C ARG A 84 12.90 3.09 4.39
N VAL A 85 12.65 4.07 3.52
CA VAL A 85 11.46 4.08 2.66
C VAL A 85 11.52 2.92 1.67
N ARG A 86 12.64 2.74 0.97
CA ARG A 86 12.82 1.65 0.01
C ARG A 86 12.70 0.27 0.65
N ARG A 87 13.30 0.06 1.83
CA ARG A 87 13.17 -1.20 2.58
C ARG A 87 11.72 -1.49 2.97
N ARG A 88 10.97 -0.47 3.41
CA ARG A 88 9.54 -0.62 3.72
C ARG A 88 8.73 -0.95 2.46
N GLU A 89 9.03 -0.32 1.33
CA GLU A 89 8.39 -0.59 0.04
C GLU A 89 8.71 -1.98 -0.49
N ARG A 90 9.98 -2.41 -0.43
CA ARG A 90 10.41 -3.78 -0.77
C ARG A 90 9.71 -4.81 0.12
N SER A 91 9.72 -4.61 1.44
CA SER A 91 9.04 -5.50 2.39
C SER A 91 7.55 -5.59 2.13
N ARG A 92 6.88 -4.47 1.76
CA ARG A 92 5.47 -4.51 1.34
C ARG A 92 5.30 -5.34 0.08
N ARG A 93 6.11 -5.12 -0.96
CA ARG A 93 6.04 -5.91 -2.21
C ARG A 93 6.32 -7.40 -1.98
N SER A 94 7.29 -7.72 -1.14
CA SER A 94 7.65 -9.11 -0.78
C SER A 94 6.63 -9.83 0.08
N GLY A 95 5.60 -9.17 0.60
CA GLY A 95 4.47 -9.80 1.31
C GLY A 95 3.17 -9.82 0.48
N HIS A 96 3.24 -9.44 -0.79
CA HIS A 96 2.12 -9.43 -1.74
C HIS A 96 2.49 -10.22 -3.01
N SER A 97 3.31 -11.26 -2.89
CA SER A 97 3.41 -12.25 -3.96
C SER A 97 2.14 -13.12 -4.02
N ASP A 98 1.95 -13.85 -5.12
CA ASP A 98 0.86 -14.82 -5.22
C ASP A 98 1.03 -15.97 -4.21
N ASP A 99 2.27 -16.37 -3.91
CA ASP A 99 2.57 -17.39 -2.89
C ASP A 99 2.21 -16.92 -1.48
N ASP A 100 2.56 -15.67 -1.12
CA ASP A 100 2.15 -15.08 0.15
C ASP A 100 0.62 -15.03 0.27
N LEU A 101 -0.04 -14.67 -0.84
CA LEU A 101 -1.49 -14.55 -0.88
C LEU A 101 -2.17 -15.92 -0.74
N MET A 102 -1.62 -16.95 -1.37
CA MET A 102 -2.05 -18.34 -1.23
C MET A 102 -1.91 -18.83 0.22
N GLU A 103 -0.74 -18.63 0.82
CA GLU A 103 -0.48 -19.03 2.21
C GLU A 103 -1.36 -18.25 3.21
N ARG A 104 -1.60 -16.97 2.93
CA ARG A 104 -2.54 -16.13 3.69
C ARG A 104 -3.97 -16.67 3.59
N GLY A 105 -4.42 -17.04 2.39
CA GLY A 105 -5.75 -17.63 2.16
C GLY A 105 -5.94 -18.94 2.90
N ARG A 106 -4.95 -19.83 2.87
CA ARG A 106 -4.98 -21.10 3.62
C ARG A 106 -5.15 -20.87 5.13
N LYS A 107 -4.39 -19.94 5.71
CA LYS A 107 -4.51 -19.58 7.13
C LYS A 107 -5.89 -19.03 7.49
N LEU A 108 -6.50 -18.23 6.60
CA LEU A 108 -7.84 -17.70 6.83
C LEU A 108 -8.92 -18.79 6.72
N LEU A 109 -8.82 -19.70 5.74
CA LEU A 109 -9.69 -20.88 5.64
C LEU A 109 -9.68 -21.68 6.94
N GLU A 110 -8.49 -22.05 7.41
CA GLU A 110 -8.29 -22.86 8.61
C GLU A 110 -8.90 -22.22 9.86
N ARG A 111 -8.80 -20.90 9.97
CA ARG A 111 -9.21 -20.18 11.18
C ARG A 111 -10.68 -19.77 11.18
N HIS A 112 -11.21 -19.40 10.01
CA HIS A 112 -12.47 -18.66 9.94
C HIS A 112 -13.54 -19.35 9.09
N VAL A 113 -13.18 -20.32 8.24
CA VAL A 113 -14.16 -20.96 7.34
C VAL A 113 -14.33 -22.45 7.66
N TRP A 114 -13.24 -23.22 7.66
CA TRP A 114 -13.28 -24.67 7.89
C TRP A 114 -13.96 -25.11 9.20
N PRO A 115 -13.80 -24.40 10.34
CA PRO A 115 -14.50 -24.76 11.58
C PRO A 115 -16.03 -24.73 11.46
N HIS A 116 -16.57 -24.08 10.43
CA HIS A 116 -18.00 -23.84 10.24
C HIS A 116 -18.56 -24.54 8.99
N THR A 117 -17.80 -25.48 8.40
CA THR A 117 -18.19 -26.21 7.19
C THR A 117 -17.96 -27.72 7.36
N THR A 118 -18.72 -28.53 6.62
CA THR A 118 -18.55 -30.00 6.64
C THR A 118 -17.50 -30.50 5.64
N LYS A 119 -17.10 -29.66 4.68
CA LYS A 119 -16.10 -29.97 3.65
C LYS A 119 -14.87 -29.09 3.85
N GLN A 120 -13.68 -29.60 3.55
CA GLN A 120 -12.45 -28.82 3.57
C GLN A 120 -12.02 -28.49 2.14
N LEU A 121 -12.80 -27.65 1.46
CA LEU A 121 -12.46 -27.15 0.14
C LEU A 121 -11.32 -26.14 0.26
N ALA A 122 -10.41 -26.17 -0.71
CA ALA A 122 -9.30 -25.25 -0.82
C ALA A 122 -9.27 -24.64 -2.22
N PRO A 123 -8.85 -23.38 -2.37
CA PRO A 123 -8.69 -22.77 -3.68
C PRO A 123 -7.56 -23.48 -4.44
N THR A 124 -7.70 -23.57 -5.77
CA THR A 124 -6.65 -24.11 -6.63
C THR A 124 -5.56 -23.09 -6.92
N SER A 125 -5.90 -21.80 -6.87
CA SER A 125 -4.94 -20.69 -6.92
C SER A 125 -5.55 -19.42 -6.33
N ILE A 126 -4.71 -18.56 -5.77
CA ILE A 126 -5.08 -17.20 -5.36
C ILE A 126 -4.02 -16.25 -5.91
N ARG A 127 -4.43 -15.22 -6.65
CA ARG A 127 -3.48 -14.37 -7.40
C ARG A 127 -3.86 -12.90 -7.36
N TRP A 128 -2.86 -12.04 -7.41
CA TRP A 128 -3.06 -10.62 -7.69
C TRP A 128 -3.30 -10.38 -9.18
N VAL A 129 -4.24 -9.50 -9.50
CA VAL A 129 -4.55 -9.12 -10.89
C VAL A 129 -4.85 -7.63 -11.03
N SER A 130 -4.34 -7.02 -12.09
CA SER A 130 -4.51 -5.59 -12.40
C SER A 130 -5.77 -5.28 -13.22
N ASN A 131 -6.39 -6.30 -13.82
CA ASN A 131 -7.54 -6.14 -14.70
C ASN A 131 -8.92 -6.12 -13.98
N GLN A 132 -8.95 -6.26 -12.65
CA GLN A 132 -10.18 -6.16 -11.84
C GLN A 132 -10.53 -4.71 -11.50
N LYS A 133 -11.20 -4.01 -12.42
CA LYS A 133 -11.49 -2.57 -12.28
C LYS A 133 -12.74 -2.25 -11.44
N ARG A 134 -13.73 -3.14 -11.44
CA ARG A 134 -15.07 -2.91 -10.85
C ARG A 134 -15.33 -3.69 -9.57
N ARG A 135 -14.46 -4.62 -9.21
CA ARG A 135 -14.58 -5.51 -8.03
C ARG A 135 -13.25 -5.66 -7.33
N TRP A 136 -13.30 -6.06 -6.07
CA TRP A 136 -12.12 -6.25 -5.21
C TRP A 136 -11.54 -7.66 -5.34
N GLY A 137 -12.40 -8.66 -5.54
CA GLY A 137 -12.03 -10.05 -5.80
C GLY A 137 -13.00 -10.74 -6.76
N SER A 138 -12.71 -12.00 -7.05
CA SER A 138 -13.65 -12.96 -7.66
C SER A 138 -13.18 -14.39 -7.43
N CYS A 139 -14.12 -15.31 -7.27
CA CYS A 139 -13.92 -16.76 -7.24
C CYS A 139 -14.60 -17.43 -8.44
N THR A 140 -13.89 -18.30 -9.16
CA THR A 140 -14.48 -19.19 -10.16
C THR A 140 -14.75 -20.54 -9.51
N VAL A 141 -15.97 -20.72 -9.00
CA VAL A 141 -16.37 -21.85 -8.14
C VAL A 141 -16.03 -23.20 -8.77
N GLU A 142 -16.25 -23.37 -10.07
CA GLU A 142 -16.02 -24.61 -10.80
C GLU A 142 -14.56 -25.05 -10.78
N THR A 143 -13.64 -24.07 -10.74
CA THR A 143 -12.18 -24.31 -10.77
C THR A 143 -11.52 -24.05 -9.43
N GLY A 144 -12.19 -23.41 -8.48
CA GLY A 144 -11.61 -22.93 -7.23
C GLY A 144 -10.56 -21.82 -7.40
N ALA A 145 -10.51 -21.15 -8.55
CA ALA A 145 -9.53 -20.09 -8.82
C ALA A 145 -10.01 -18.75 -8.25
N ILE A 146 -9.18 -18.11 -7.42
CA ILE A 146 -9.46 -16.81 -6.80
C ILE A 146 -8.52 -15.74 -7.36
N ARG A 147 -9.07 -14.55 -7.62
CA ARG A 147 -8.34 -13.39 -8.14
C ARG A 147 -8.65 -12.16 -7.32
N LEU A 148 -7.64 -11.53 -6.73
CA LEU A 148 -7.78 -10.26 -6.02
C LEU A 148 -7.23 -9.08 -6.82
N SER A 149 -7.89 -7.92 -6.75
CA SER A 149 -7.40 -6.70 -7.36
C SER A 149 -6.13 -6.22 -6.66
N ASP A 150 -5.08 -5.94 -7.44
CA ASP A 150 -3.81 -5.36 -6.95
C ASP A 150 -3.98 -4.02 -6.22
N ARG A 151 -5.09 -3.30 -6.46
CA ARG A 151 -5.48 -2.09 -5.73
C ARG A 151 -5.55 -2.31 -4.22
N LEU A 152 -5.90 -3.53 -3.79
CA LEU A 152 -5.96 -3.90 -2.38
C LEU A 152 -4.58 -3.95 -1.71
N GLN A 153 -3.47 -4.06 -2.45
CA GLN A 153 -2.13 -4.11 -1.85
C GLN A 153 -1.75 -2.82 -1.08
N SER A 154 -2.52 -1.75 -1.28
CA SER A 154 -2.39 -0.49 -0.54
C SER A 154 -3.29 -0.40 0.69
N PHE A 155 -4.20 -1.36 0.88
CA PHE A 155 -5.20 -1.34 1.95
C PHE A 155 -4.65 -1.96 3.23
N PRO A 156 -5.27 -1.66 4.39
CA PRO A 156 -4.95 -2.36 5.63
C PRO A 156 -5.15 -3.87 5.50
N ASP A 157 -4.31 -4.64 6.19
CA ASP A 157 -4.33 -6.10 6.16
C ASP A 157 -5.72 -6.70 6.44
N PHE A 158 -6.45 -6.15 7.42
CA PHE A 158 -7.78 -6.66 7.76
C PHE A 158 -8.80 -6.52 6.62
N VAL A 159 -8.59 -5.58 5.70
CA VAL A 159 -9.44 -5.40 4.53
C VAL A 159 -9.08 -6.42 3.46
N ILE A 160 -7.79 -6.69 3.25
CA ILE A 160 -7.31 -7.73 2.34
C ILE A 160 -7.83 -9.10 2.81
N ASP A 161 -7.68 -9.40 4.10
CA ASP A 161 -8.17 -10.64 4.71
C ASP A 161 -9.68 -10.79 4.53
N TYR A 162 -10.46 -9.73 4.76
CA TYR A 162 -11.91 -9.76 4.56
C TYR A 162 -12.28 -10.11 3.11
N VAL A 163 -11.69 -9.44 2.11
CA VAL A 163 -11.97 -9.77 0.70
C VAL A 163 -11.54 -11.21 0.41
N LEU A 164 -10.44 -11.67 0.97
CA LEU A 164 -9.98 -13.04 0.78
C LEU A 164 -10.96 -14.06 1.40
N VAL A 165 -11.44 -13.84 2.62
CA VAL A 165 -12.48 -14.65 3.27
C VAL A 165 -13.77 -14.65 2.44
N HIS A 166 -14.16 -13.51 1.88
CA HIS A 166 -15.33 -13.40 1.00
C HIS A 166 -15.20 -14.32 -0.22
N GLU A 167 -14.06 -14.27 -0.92
CA GLU A 167 -13.83 -15.14 -2.09
C GLU A 167 -13.69 -16.62 -1.71
N LEU A 168 -13.12 -16.91 -0.53
CA LEU A 168 -13.02 -18.27 0.00
C LEU A 168 -14.39 -18.86 0.35
N ALA A 169 -15.32 -18.05 0.88
CA ALA A 169 -16.69 -18.47 1.15
C ALA A 169 -17.43 -18.87 -0.13
N HIS A 170 -17.10 -18.26 -1.27
CA HIS A 170 -17.65 -18.64 -2.57
C HIS A 170 -17.28 -20.06 -3.03
N LEU A 171 -16.26 -20.70 -2.44
CA LEU A 171 -15.98 -22.12 -2.68
C LEU A 171 -17.12 -23.02 -2.16
N TYR A 172 -17.90 -22.54 -1.20
CA TYR A 172 -18.97 -23.28 -0.53
C TYR A 172 -20.36 -22.82 -0.97
N VAL A 173 -20.55 -21.51 -1.11
CA VAL A 173 -21.85 -20.89 -1.43
C VAL A 173 -21.66 -19.86 -2.55
N ALA A 174 -22.21 -20.15 -3.73
CA ALA A 174 -22.00 -19.32 -4.92
C ALA A 174 -22.61 -17.91 -4.79
N ASP A 175 -23.81 -17.81 -4.22
CA ASP A 175 -24.55 -16.56 -4.08
C ASP A 175 -24.45 -15.98 -2.66
N HIS A 176 -24.62 -14.67 -2.52
CA HIS A 176 -24.58 -13.93 -1.24
C HIS A 176 -25.82 -14.15 -0.34
N THR A 177 -26.19 -15.42 -0.14
CA THR A 177 -27.32 -15.83 0.70
C THR A 177 -27.01 -15.69 2.19
N HIS A 178 -27.99 -15.97 3.05
CA HIS A 178 -27.79 -16.02 4.50
C HIS A 178 -26.67 -17.01 4.91
N GLU A 179 -26.56 -18.15 4.23
CA GLU A 179 -25.51 -19.14 4.50
C GLU A 179 -24.11 -18.61 4.15
N PHE A 180 -24.01 -17.88 3.03
CA PHE A 180 -22.76 -17.20 2.66
C PHE A 180 -22.33 -16.19 3.73
N TRP A 181 -23.25 -15.33 4.19
CA TRP A 181 -22.92 -14.32 5.19
C TRP A 181 -22.59 -14.93 6.54
N ALA A 182 -23.28 -16.02 6.93
CA ALA A 182 -22.93 -16.76 8.12
C ALA A 182 -21.46 -17.24 8.09
N LEU A 183 -20.93 -17.69 6.94
CA LEU A 183 -19.51 -18.05 6.82
C LEU A 183 -18.58 -16.82 6.93
N VAL A 184 -18.89 -15.75 6.20
CA VAL A 184 -18.03 -14.54 6.16
C VAL A 184 -17.97 -13.82 7.52
N GLU A 185 -19.05 -13.86 8.30
CA GLU A 185 -19.14 -13.17 9.60
C GLU A 185 -18.27 -13.81 10.70
N HIS A 186 -17.73 -15.02 10.50
CA HIS A 186 -16.73 -15.61 11.39
C HIS A 186 -15.36 -14.93 11.32
N TYR A 187 -15.14 -14.04 10.33
CA TYR A 187 -13.98 -13.16 10.32
C TYR A 187 -14.24 -11.92 11.21
N PRO A 188 -13.46 -11.69 12.28
CA PRO A 188 -13.83 -10.71 13.32
C PRO A 188 -13.87 -9.24 12.87
N TRP A 189 -13.32 -8.92 11.70
CA TRP A 189 -13.23 -7.55 11.18
C TRP A 189 -14.18 -7.31 10.00
N THR A 190 -15.12 -8.22 9.75
CA THR A 190 -16.05 -8.16 8.61
C THR A 190 -16.80 -6.83 8.50
N GLU A 191 -17.44 -6.38 9.57
CA GLU A 191 -18.19 -5.11 9.55
C GLU A 191 -17.28 -3.91 9.23
N ARG A 192 -16.13 -3.83 9.91
CA ARG A 192 -15.15 -2.74 9.73
C ARG A 192 -14.57 -2.73 8.33
N ALA A 193 -14.26 -3.89 7.75
CA ALA A 193 -13.73 -4.01 6.40
C ALA A 193 -14.76 -3.60 5.35
N ARG A 194 -16.03 -3.99 5.52
CA ARG A 194 -17.13 -3.55 4.66
C ARG A 194 -17.27 -2.04 4.65
N GLY A 195 -17.33 -1.40 5.82
CA GLY A 195 -17.41 0.05 5.94
C GLY A 195 -16.21 0.77 5.29
N PHE A 196 -15.00 0.21 5.43
CA PHE A 196 -13.81 0.74 4.76
C PHE A 196 -13.95 0.70 3.23
N LEU A 197 -14.37 -0.45 2.67
CA LEU A 197 -14.50 -0.63 1.22
C LEU A 197 -15.61 0.22 0.63
N GLU A 198 -16.72 0.39 1.35
CA GLU A 198 -17.81 1.28 0.98
C GLU A 198 -17.33 2.74 0.94
N GLY A 199 -16.72 3.22 2.03
CA GLY A 199 -16.19 4.58 2.10
C GLY A 199 -15.14 4.86 1.02
N TRP A 200 -14.24 3.90 0.77
CA TRP A 200 -13.25 4.01 -0.31
C TRP A 200 -13.89 4.08 -1.70
N SER A 201 -14.92 3.27 -1.95
CA SER A 201 -15.64 3.26 -3.23
C SER A 201 -16.40 4.56 -3.46
N THR A 202 -17.06 5.09 -2.42
CA THR A 202 -17.76 6.38 -2.46
C THR A 202 -16.78 7.52 -2.73
N ALA A 203 -15.65 7.58 -2.02
CA ALA A 203 -14.65 8.63 -2.23
C ALA A 203 -14.06 8.62 -3.65
N ARG A 204 -13.87 7.44 -4.25
CA ARG A 204 -13.40 7.30 -5.63
C ARG A 204 -14.43 7.67 -6.69
N ASN A 205 -15.70 7.46 -6.39
CA ASN A 205 -16.81 7.72 -7.32
C ASN A 205 -17.45 9.11 -7.11
N ALA A 206 -17.02 9.85 -6.08
CA ALA A 206 -17.44 11.22 -5.89
C ALA A 206 -17.06 12.05 -7.13
N PRO A 207 -17.98 12.86 -7.68
CA PRO A 207 -17.63 13.78 -8.76
C PRO A 207 -16.50 14.69 -8.29
N ALA A 208 -15.48 14.88 -9.14
CA ALA A 208 -14.44 15.88 -8.87
C ALA A 208 -15.15 17.21 -8.59
N GLY A 209 -14.98 17.73 -7.37
CA GLY A 209 -15.77 18.83 -6.85
C GLY A 209 -15.90 19.96 -7.86
N GLY A 210 -17.14 20.39 -8.10
CA GLY A 210 -17.44 21.61 -8.84
C GLY A 210 -16.70 22.76 -8.18
N GLY A 211 -15.76 23.34 -8.91
CA GLY A 211 -15.24 24.65 -8.59
C GLY A 211 -16.41 25.62 -8.67
N GLU A 212 -16.84 26.12 -7.52
CA GLU A 212 -17.78 27.22 -7.42
C GLU A 212 -17.06 28.46 -7.95
N GLN A 213 -17.22 28.69 -9.26
CA GLN A 213 -16.80 29.91 -9.92
C GLN A 213 -17.67 31.03 -9.38
N ASN A 214 -17.00 31.95 -8.70
CA ASN A 214 -17.42 33.31 -8.46
C ASN A 214 -18.20 33.85 -9.68
N ARG A 215 -19.51 34.06 -9.54
CA ARG A 215 -20.29 34.90 -10.45
C ARG A 215 -20.74 36.12 -9.67
N ALA A 216 -20.32 37.25 -10.23
CA ALA A 216 -20.67 38.61 -9.89
C ALA A 216 -22.15 38.75 -9.47
N VAL A 217 -22.35 39.47 -8.37
CA VAL A 217 -23.57 40.21 -8.14
C VAL A 217 -23.38 41.51 -8.90
N ASP A 218 -23.86 41.55 -10.13
CA ASP A 218 -24.15 42.79 -10.82
C ASP A 218 -25.66 43.08 -10.68
N ASP A 219 -25.89 44.37 -10.54
CA ASP A 219 -27.09 45.17 -10.28
C ASP A 219 -28.15 45.11 -11.42
N GLU A 220 -29.27 45.79 -11.19
CA GLU A 220 -30.44 46.04 -12.05
C GLU A 220 -31.54 44.96 -12.00
N GLY A 221 -32.82 45.24 -11.78
CA GLY A 221 -33.56 46.49 -11.70
C GLY A 221 -35.03 46.16 -12.03
N GLU A 222 -35.95 46.86 -11.34
CA GLU A 222 -37.42 46.94 -11.52
C GLU A 222 -38.30 46.13 -10.55
#